data_AF-A0A7C5Y6Y0-F1
#
_entry.id   AF-A0A7C5Y6Y0-F1
#
_cell.length_a   1.000
_cell.length_b   1.000
_cell.length_c   1.000
_cell.angle_alpha   90.00
_cell.angle_beta   90.00
_cell.angle_gamma   90.00
#
_symmetry.space_group_name_H-M   'P 1'
#
loop_
_entity.id
_entity.type
_entity.pdbx_description
1 polymer ?
#
loop_
_entity_poly.entity_id
_entity_poly.type
_entity_poly.pdbx_seq_one_letter_code
_entity_poly.pdbx_strand_id
1 'polypeptide(L)'
;MPNEHFRESILETKKTTLALIFQVENLTSLFFINLTPSRLNSKSHSLRALVLCTEAHGSKFISGILFIKFELLIVPVKLADIIFAPWVQLKCQECINWGSTFRCPPWTPRFYKAQELFGQFEYHYLVALRDDMESLIKKFERNLGYRKAIALASRNWDVTSYWRFHKIMLALKKQVDEGAIVLGSGGGCRLCRTCRIHLNEPCKHPRESMSSPESWGIDVYSTLLNLEIPIEIPPRRIFTRVGFIAANSRIQILSSEDPIGKLIPRFKKKPLEEILESISKQGINILDADKAENYYTGISCDECSYRNIWLCDRSFFPEELLDEYIKHLKIVVVSIERRFAHNLTKVADEFHRAGYYDVLKFADNPCNLCKECDAFGCHMTRCKRGNKYGFKNVFRCVKYLGILFEKTTKGNKGYIIYQDDLKR
;
A
#
# COMPACT_ATOMS: atom_id res chain seq x y z
N MET A 1 16.41 9.50 40.76
CA MET A 1 15.41 10.39 41.38
C MET A 1 16.05 11.77 41.50
N PRO A 2 15.32 12.82 41.10
CA PRO A 2 14.23 13.33 41.92
C PRO A 2 12.86 13.00 41.35
N ASN A 3 11.93 12.82 42.28
CA ASN A 3 10.50 12.73 42.06
C ASN A 3 9.99 14.06 41.52
N GLU A 4 9.22 14.04 40.43
CA GLU A 4 8.24 15.09 40.16
C GLU A 4 6.94 14.46 39.69
N HIS A 5 5.87 14.83 40.40
CA HIS A 5 4.57 14.20 40.40
C HIS A 5 3.88 14.24 39.04
N PHE A 6 3.37 13.08 38.61
CA PHE A 6 2.26 12.99 37.67
C PHE A 6 1.06 13.74 38.26
N ARG A 7 0.59 14.79 37.59
CA ARG A 7 -0.72 15.39 37.86
C ARG A 7 -1.58 15.22 36.62
N GLU A 8 -2.44 14.20 36.65
CA GLU A 8 -3.62 14.16 35.80
C GLU A 8 -4.53 15.32 36.20
N SER A 9 -4.93 16.16 35.24
CA SER A 9 -5.99 17.14 35.46
C SER A 9 -7.14 16.85 34.51
N ILE A 10 -8.24 16.36 35.08
CA ILE A 10 -9.54 16.28 34.40
C ILE A 10 -10.15 17.67 34.52
N LEU A 11 -10.18 18.44 33.44
CA LEU A 11 -10.92 19.69 33.37
C LEU A 11 -12.35 19.40 32.95
N GLU A 12 -13.24 19.22 33.93
CA GLU A 12 -14.69 19.25 33.70
C GLU A 12 -15.10 20.68 33.32
N THR A 13 -15.34 20.90 32.02
CA THR A 13 -16.08 22.08 31.57
C THR A 13 -17.53 21.69 31.32
N LYS A 14 -18.47 22.51 31.80
CA LYS A 14 -19.92 22.31 31.72
C LYS A 14 -20.41 22.34 30.26
N LYS A 15 -20.21 21.23 29.54
CA LYS A 15 -20.90 20.69 28.37
C LYS A 15 -20.01 19.58 27.83
N THR A 16 -20.46 18.35 28.03
CA THR A 16 -19.88 17.04 27.68
C THR A 16 -18.87 17.07 26.53
N THR A 17 -17.60 17.35 26.85
CA THR A 17 -16.46 17.32 25.91
C THR A 17 -15.37 16.47 26.55
N LEU A 18 -15.21 15.23 26.10
CA LEU A 18 -14.11 14.36 26.49
C LEU A 18 -12.90 14.70 25.63
N ALA A 19 -11.98 15.50 26.16
CA ALA A 19 -10.72 15.84 25.51
C ALA A 19 -9.65 14.80 25.89
N LEU A 20 -9.17 14.01 24.92
CA LEU A 20 -7.88 13.32 25.07
C LEU A 20 -6.78 14.35 24.78
N ILE A 21 -6.23 14.94 25.83
CA ILE A 21 -5.09 15.85 25.74
C ILE A 21 -3.82 15.00 25.56
N PHE A 22 -3.30 14.94 24.35
CA PHE A 22 -1.97 14.40 24.09
C PHE A 22 -0.91 15.47 24.39
N GLN A 23 -0.30 15.42 25.57
CA GLN A 23 0.89 16.22 25.85
C GLN A 23 2.11 15.44 25.34
N VAL A 24 2.55 15.73 24.12
CA VAL A 24 3.81 15.19 23.57
C VAL A 24 4.90 16.22 23.90
N GLU A 25 5.74 15.92 24.88
CA GLU A 25 6.89 16.79 25.19
C GLU A 25 7.79 16.93 23.95
N ASN A 26 8.08 18.20 23.63
CA ASN A 26 8.95 18.73 22.56
C ASN A 26 8.39 19.00 21.16
N LEU A 27 7.07 18.96 20.93
CA LEU A 27 6.44 19.68 19.81
C LEU A 27 5.05 20.13 20.25
N THR A 28 4.83 21.45 20.34
CA THR A 28 3.52 22.05 20.66
C THR A 28 2.52 21.73 19.55
N SER A 29 1.84 20.58 19.68
CA SER A 29 0.72 20.20 18.84
C SER A 29 -0.41 19.77 19.78
N LEU A 30 -1.32 20.71 20.07
CA LEU A 30 -2.56 20.44 20.80
C LEU A 30 -3.52 19.71 19.85
N PHE A 31 -3.82 18.45 20.16
CA PHE A 31 -4.90 17.72 19.50
C PHE A 31 -6.19 18.03 20.23
N PHE A 32 -7.10 18.78 19.60
CA PHE A 32 -8.46 18.94 20.11
C PHE A 32 -9.34 17.86 19.49
N ILE A 33 -9.84 16.96 20.31
CA ILE A 33 -10.91 16.02 19.93
C ILE A 33 -12.22 16.66 20.37
N ASN A 34 -12.99 17.22 19.44
CA ASN A 34 -14.35 17.69 19.72
C ASN A 34 -15.33 16.54 19.48
N LEU A 35 -15.96 16.06 20.55
CA LEU A 35 -17.09 15.13 20.49
C LEU A 35 -18.36 15.94 20.72
N THR A 36 -19.10 16.26 19.66
CA THR A 36 -20.44 16.85 19.80
C THR A 36 -21.48 15.74 19.94
N PRO A 37 -22.33 15.74 20.99
CA PRO A 37 -23.40 14.75 21.12
C PRO A 37 -24.57 15.14 20.22
N SER A 38 -24.90 14.32 19.22
CA SER A 38 -26.18 14.37 18.49
C SER A 38 -27.06 13.18 18.88
N ARG A 39 -28.38 13.44 18.87
CA ARG A 39 -29.42 12.57 19.44
C ARG A 39 -29.54 11.24 18.70
N LEU A 40 -29.54 10.17 19.48
CA LEU A 40 -29.75 8.78 19.07
C LEU A 40 -31.06 8.59 18.30
N ASN A 41 -30.98 7.99 17.12
CA ASN A 41 -32.08 7.21 16.55
C ASN A 41 -31.54 5.85 16.10
N SER A 42 -32.06 4.80 16.70
CA SER A 42 -31.65 3.41 16.54
C SER A 42 -32.09 2.86 15.18
N LYS A 43 -31.13 2.57 14.28
CA LYS A 43 -31.14 1.50 13.25
C LYS A 43 -29.98 1.71 12.25
N SER A 44 -28.77 1.24 12.55
CA SER A 44 -27.76 0.88 11.53
C SER A 44 -26.65 0.01 12.14
N HIS A 45 -26.17 -0.97 11.36
CA HIS A 45 -25.30 -2.07 11.79
C HIS A 45 -23.78 -1.81 11.59
N SER A 46 -23.30 -0.57 11.66
CA SER A 46 -21.86 -0.30 11.56
C SER A 46 -21.46 0.89 12.45
N LEU A 47 -20.81 0.61 13.58
CA LEU A 47 -20.20 1.63 14.43
C LEU A 47 -18.90 2.13 13.76
N ARG A 48 -18.79 3.44 13.51
CA ARG A 48 -17.62 4.11 12.93
C ARG A 48 -17.25 5.30 13.82
N ALA A 49 -15.96 5.54 14.06
CA ALA A 49 -15.48 6.82 14.62
C ALA A 49 -14.74 7.61 13.55
N LEU A 50 -15.16 8.86 13.41
CA LEU A 50 -14.44 9.93 12.76
C LEU A 50 -13.78 10.81 13.83
N VAL A 51 -12.46 10.97 13.75
CA VAL A 51 -11.77 12.06 14.45
C VAL A 51 -11.27 13.06 13.40
N LEU A 52 -11.81 14.28 13.42
CA LEU A 52 -11.24 15.42 12.70
C LEU A 52 -10.19 16.05 13.60
N CYS A 53 -8.92 16.06 13.20
CA CYS A 53 -7.95 16.94 13.83
C CYS A 53 -7.34 17.91 12.82
N THR A 54 -6.97 19.08 13.34
CA THR A 54 -6.20 20.09 12.61
C THR A 54 -4.80 20.12 13.20
N GLU A 55 -3.78 19.82 12.40
CA GLU A 55 -2.39 20.07 12.77
C GLU A 55 -1.94 21.42 12.18
N ALA A 56 -1.40 22.30 13.01
CA ALA A 56 -0.71 23.52 12.58
C ALA A 56 0.80 23.24 12.50
N HIS A 57 1.36 23.16 11.28
CA HIS A 57 2.80 23.06 11.11
C HIS A 57 3.42 24.46 11.01
N GLY A 58 4.20 24.84 12.03
CA GLY A 58 5.18 25.92 11.94
C GLY A 58 6.53 25.37 11.47
N SER A 59 6.74 25.19 10.17
CA SER A 59 8.08 24.89 9.63
C SER A 59 8.81 26.18 9.29
N LYS A 60 10.04 26.34 9.82
CA LYS A 60 10.93 27.50 9.73
C LYS A 60 11.42 27.88 8.31
N PHE A 61 10.75 27.47 7.24
CA PHE A 61 11.21 27.68 5.86
C PHE A 61 10.19 28.24 4.87
N ILE A 62 8.94 28.52 5.26
CA ILE A 62 7.96 29.11 4.36
C ILE A 62 7.04 30.04 5.18
N SER A 63 6.99 31.31 4.79
CA SER A 63 6.00 32.27 5.28
C SER A 63 4.59 31.78 4.93
N GLY A 64 3.88 31.27 5.95
CA GLY A 64 2.47 30.87 5.84
C GLY A 64 2.13 29.67 6.71
N ILE A 65 1.14 29.81 7.59
CA ILE A 65 0.56 28.71 8.37
C ILE A 65 -0.26 27.84 7.40
N LEU A 66 0.16 26.59 7.17
CA LEU A 66 -0.61 25.61 6.41
C LEU A 66 -1.50 24.84 7.40
N PHE A 67 -2.81 25.05 7.33
CA PHE A 67 -3.78 24.22 8.05
C PHE A 67 -3.98 22.91 7.30
N ILE A 68 -3.58 21.79 7.91
CA ILE A 68 -3.81 20.46 7.35
C ILE A 68 -5.09 19.89 7.98
N LYS A 69 -6.11 19.66 7.15
CA LYS A 69 -7.30 18.91 7.54
C LYS A 69 -7.05 17.44 7.25
N PHE A 70 -7.27 16.59 8.25
CA PHE A 70 -7.26 15.15 8.06
C PHE A 70 -8.48 14.49 8.72
N GLU A 71 -8.84 13.34 8.19
CA GLU A 71 -9.89 12.46 8.67
C GLU A 71 -9.23 11.17 9.15
N LEU A 72 -9.47 10.78 10.41
CA LEU A 72 -9.10 9.47 10.94
C LEU A 72 -10.35 8.61 11.07
N LEU A 73 -10.32 7.44 10.44
CA LEU A 73 -11.34 6.41 10.50
C LEU A 73 -10.78 5.18 11.22
N ILE A 74 -11.54 4.67 12.18
CA ILE A 74 -11.30 3.37 12.80
C ILE A 74 -12.57 2.56 12.62
N VAL A 75 -12.45 1.48 11.84
CA VAL A 75 -13.59 0.67 11.40
C VAL A 75 -13.38 -0.76 11.89
N PRO A 76 -14.30 -1.31 12.72
CA PRO A 76 -14.28 -2.75 12.99
C PRO A 76 -14.60 -3.49 11.69
N VAL A 77 -13.82 -4.53 11.39
CA VAL A 77 -13.96 -5.32 10.16
C VAL A 77 -14.03 -6.80 10.51
N LYS A 78 -14.70 -7.61 9.70
CA LYS A 78 -14.61 -9.07 9.85
C LYS A 78 -13.36 -9.55 9.12
N LEU A 79 -12.77 -10.65 9.59
CA LEU A 79 -11.65 -11.30 8.91
C LEU A 79 -11.96 -11.60 7.43
N ALA A 80 -13.19 -12.04 7.14
CA ALA A 80 -13.63 -12.36 5.78
C ALA A 80 -13.67 -11.15 4.83
N ASP A 81 -13.73 -9.92 5.38
CA ASP A 81 -13.71 -8.70 4.59
C ASP A 81 -12.29 -8.22 4.27
N ILE A 82 -11.27 -8.78 4.93
CA ILE A 82 -9.85 -8.48 4.72
C ILE A 82 -9.32 -9.38 3.62
N ILE A 83 -8.91 -8.78 2.50
CA ILE A 83 -8.44 -9.53 1.33
C ILE A 83 -6.94 -9.82 1.47
N PHE A 84 -6.59 -11.09 1.62
CA PHE A 84 -5.20 -11.57 1.57
C PHE A 84 -4.93 -12.17 0.19
N ALA A 85 -3.93 -11.67 -0.53
CA ALA A 85 -3.71 -12.09 -1.91
C ALA A 85 -2.23 -12.23 -2.30
N PRO A 86 -1.87 -13.24 -3.12
CA PRO A 86 -0.48 -13.51 -3.50
C PRO A 86 0.14 -12.36 -4.30
N TRP A 87 -0.65 -11.71 -5.15
CA TRP A 87 -0.20 -10.63 -6.03
C TRP A 87 0.43 -9.46 -5.25
N VAL A 88 -0.04 -9.20 -4.03
CA VAL A 88 0.44 -8.10 -3.18
C VAL A 88 1.91 -8.29 -2.82
N GLN A 89 2.30 -9.52 -2.46
CA GLN A 89 3.69 -9.82 -2.12
C GLN A 89 4.57 -9.99 -3.37
N LEU A 90 4.00 -10.42 -4.50
CA LEU A 90 4.68 -10.34 -5.79
C LEU A 90 4.98 -8.89 -6.17
N LYS A 91 4.05 -7.96 -5.90
CA LYS A 91 4.27 -6.52 -6.10
C LYS A 91 5.34 -5.97 -5.16
N CYS A 92 5.41 -6.46 -3.92
CA CYS A 92 6.47 -6.11 -2.98
C CYS A 92 7.88 -6.44 -3.53
N GLN A 93 8.05 -7.46 -4.37
CA GLN A 93 9.35 -7.79 -4.96
C GLN A 93 9.81 -6.77 -6.00
N GLU A 94 8.88 -6.00 -6.56
CA GLU A 94 9.17 -4.84 -7.43
C GLU A 94 9.45 -3.57 -6.62
N CYS A 95 9.28 -3.61 -5.29
CA CYS A 95 9.49 -2.47 -4.40
C CYS A 95 10.97 -2.30 -4.06
N ILE A 96 11.42 -1.05 -4.02
CA ILE A 96 12.79 -0.70 -3.61
C ILE A 96 13.13 -1.07 -2.15
N ASN A 97 12.10 -1.24 -1.31
CA ASN A 97 12.27 -1.61 0.10
C ASN A 97 12.28 -3.13 0.33
N TRP A 98 12.21 -3.95 -0.73
CA TRP A 98 12.25 -5.40 -0.58
C TRP A 98 13.51 -5.86 0.19
N GLY A 99 13.30 -6.66 1.24
CA GLY A 99 14.37 -7.16 2.11
C GLY A 99 15.22 -6.09 2.81
N SER A 100 14.87 -4.79 2.75
CA SER A 100 15.70 -3.70 3.31
C SER A 100 15.43 -3.43 4.79
N THR A 101 14.36 -4.00 5.35
CA THR A 101 14.02 -3.89 6.76
C THR A 101 13.41 -5.19 7.28
N PHE A 102 13.43 -5.39 8.60
CA PHE A 102 12.73 -6.48 9.29
C PHE A 102 11.21 -6.48 9.08
N ARG A 103 10.66 -5.42 8.47
CA ARG A 103 9.22 -5.18 8.29
C ARG A 103 8.77 -5.40 6.85
N CYS A 104 9.70 -5.75 5.95
CA CYS A 104 9.46 -6.10 4.56
C CYS A 104 9.69 -7.60 4.33
N PRO A 105 9.06 -8.23 3.33
CA PRO A 105 9.37 -9.61 3.00
C PRO A 105 10.83 -9.71 2.51
N PRO A 106 11.49 -10.87 2.65
CA PRO A 106 10.93 -12.17 3.08
C PRO A 106 10.77 -12.35 4.59
N TRP A 107 11.02 -11.31 5.41
CA TRP A 107 10.96 -11.38 6.87
C TRP A 107 9.55 -11.31 7.48
N THR A 108 8.54 -11.06 6.63
CA THR A 108 7.13 -11.05 7.00
C THR A 108 6.43 -12.32 6.50
N PRO A 109 5.35 -12.76 7.15
CA PRO A 109 4.64 -13.98 6.75
C PRO A 109 4.11 -13.88 5.32
N ARG A 110 3.94 -15.04 4.68
CA ARG A 110 3.20 -15.15 3.41
C ARG A 110 1.72 -14.84 3.62
N PHE A 111 1.03 -14.38 2.59
CA PHE A 111 -0.37 -13.95 2.69
C PHE A 111 -1.30 -14.98 3.35
N TYR A 112 -1.17 -16.27 3.02
CA TYR A 112 -1.97 -17.34 3.64
C TYR A 112 -1.65 -17.52 5.13
N LYS A 113 -0.38 -17.42 5.52
CA LYS A 113 0.02 -17.49 6.93
C LYS A 113 -0.39 -16.22 7.69
N ALA A 114 -0.34 -15.07 7.04
CA ALA A 114 -0.82 -13.81 7.59
C ALA A 114 -2.32 -13.89 7.87
N GLN A 115 -3.11 -14.45 6.95
CA GLN A 115 -4.54 -14.69 7.15
C GLN A 115 -4.80 -15.62 8.35
N GLU A 116 -4.07 -16.73 8.45
CA GLU A 116 -4.16 -17.64 9.60
C GLU A 116 -3.83 -16.92 10.92
N LEU A 117 -2.74 -16.14 10.96
CA LEU A 117 -2.33 -15.38 12.15
C LEU A 117 -3.36 -14.32 12.54
N PHE A 118 -3.95 -13.61 11.58
CA PHE A 118 -5.03 -12.67 11.84
C PHE A 118 -6.26 -13.39 12.43
N GLY A 119 -6.58 -14.59 11.95
CA GLY A 119 -7.70 -15.39 12.43
C GLY A 119 -7.57 -15.90 13.86
N GLN A 120 -6.40 -15.76 14.50
CA GLN A 120 -6.21 -16.10 15.92
C GLN A 120 -6.73 -15.02 16.88
N PHE A 121 -7.12 -13.85 16.36
CA PHE A 121 -7.61 -12.73 17.15
C PHE A 121 -9.12 -12.56 17.01
N GLU A 122 -9.79 -12.21 18.11
CA GLU A 122 -11.24 -12.02 18.16
C GLU A 122 -11.70 -10.75 17.42
N TYR A 123 -10.90 -9.68 17.46
CA TYR A 123 -11.26 -8.37 16.91
C TYR A 123 -10.27 -7.91 15.84
N HIS A 124 -10.81 -7.37 14.75
CA HIS A 124 -10.03 -6.76 13.68
C HIS A 124 -10.50 -5.33 13.40
N TYR A 125 -9.55 -4.44 13.17
CA TYR A 125 -9.80 -3.04 12.89
C TYR A 125 -9.00 -2.58 11.68
N LEU A 126 -9.67 -1.88 10.78
CA LEU A 126 -9.05 -1.06 9.74
C LEU A 126 -8.91 0.36 10.27
N VAL A 127 -7.70 0.91 10.18
CA VAL A 127 -7.41 2.29 10.54
C VAL A 127 -7.04 3.04 9.27
N ALA A 128 -7.78 4.09 8.91
CA ALA A 128 -7.50 4.90 7.74
C ALA A 128 -7.30 6.38 8.10
N LEU A 129 -6.21 6.98 7.62
CA LEU A 129 -5.96 8.41 7.71
C LEU A 129 -6.03 9.01 6.31
N ARG A 130 -6.95 9.94 6.13
CA ARG A 130 -7.17 10.66 4.87
C ARG A 130 -6.75 12.10 5.01
N ASP A 131 -5.88 12.52 4.11
CA ASP A 131 -5.42 13.89 4.03
C ASP A 131 -5.81 14.52 2.68
N ASP A 132 -6.27 15.78 2.71
CA ASP A 132 -6.53 16.56 1.49
C ASP A 132 -5.27 17.33 1.04
N MET A 133 -4.71 16.94 -0.10
CA MET A 133 -3.51 17.56 -0.67
C MET A 133 -3.81 18.77 -1.57
N GLU A 134 -5.08 19.17 -1.75
CA GLU A 134 -5.49 20.19 -2.73
C GLU A 134 -4.68 21.49 -2.61
N SER A 135 -4.47 21.98 -1.39
CA SER A 135 -3.72 23.21 -1.13
C SER A 135 -2.27 23.14 -1.61
N LEU A 136 -1.61 21.98 -1.39
CA LEU A 136 -0.24 21.75 -1.82
C LEU A 136 -0.14 21.55 -3.33
N ILE A 137 -1.10 20.85 -3.93
CA ILE A 137 -1.19 20.68 -5.39
C ILE A 137 -1.32 22.05 -6.05
N LYS A 138 -2.27 22.89 -5.62
CA LYS A 138 -2.45 24.26 -6.15
C LYS A 138 -1.19 25.10 -6.02
N LYS A 139 -0.44 24.94 -4.92
CA LYS A 139 0.84 25.64 -4.71
C LYS A 139 1.90 25.24 -5.73
N PHE A 140 2.09 23.94 -5.98
CA PHE A 140 3.07 23.46 -6.95
C PHE A 140 2.65 23.67 -8.40
N GLU A 141 1.35 23.60 -8.68
CA GLU A 141 0.79 23.76 -10.02
C GLU A 141 1.13 25.12 -10.62
N ARG A 142 1.11 26.19 -9.81
CA ARG A 142 1.47 27.56 -10.21
C ARG A 142 2.80 27.65 -10.98
N ASN A 143 3.76 26.75 -10.69
CA ASN A 143 5.11 26.82 -11.26
C ASN A 143 5.48 25.62 -12.15
N LEU A 144 4.79 24.47 -12.03
CA LEU A 144 5.26 23.19 -12.58
C LEU A 144 4.24 22.47 -13.48
N GLY A 145 3.00 22.96 -13.52
CA GLY A 145 1.88 22.29 -14.19
C GLY A 145 1.32 21.09 -13.40
N TYR A 146 0.06 20.75 -13.66
CA TYR A 146 -0.74 19.85 -12.85
C TYR A 146 -0.12 18.46 -12.61
N ARG A 147 0.42 17.82 -13.67
CA ARG A 147 1.01 16.47 -13.55
C ARG A 147 2.21 16.43 -12.60
N LYS A 148 3.12 17.41 -12.70
CA LYS A 148 4.29 17.50 -11.81
C LYS A 148 3.88 17.91 -10.40
N ALA A 149 2.87 18.77 -10.28
CA ALA A 149 2.31 19.19 -9.01
C ALA A 149 1.76 18.02 -8.18
N ILE A 150 0.94 17.14 -8.77
CA ILE A 150 0.44 15.93 -8.09
C ILE A 150 1.59 15.04 -7.64
N ALA A 151 2.57 14.78 -8.52
CA ALA A 151 3.68 13.89 -8.21
C ALA A 151 4.53 14.43 -7.04
N LEU A 152 4.79 15.74 -7.01
CA LEU A 152 5.53 16.38 -5.92
C LEU A 152 4.69 16.47 -4.64
N ALA A 153 3.41 16.82 -4.74
CA ALA A 153 2.50 16.83 -3.61
C ALA A 153 2.46 15.46 -2.94
N SER A 154 2.23 14.40 -3.71
CA SER A 154 2.19 13.01 -3.21
C SER A 154 3.49 12.59 -2.51
N ARG A 155 4.66 12.97 -3.05
CA ARG A 155 5.97 12.65 -2.43
C ARG A 155 6.20 13.40 -1.12
N ASN A 156 5.88 14.70 -1.09
CA ASN A 156 5.97 15.48 0.15
C ASN A 156 5.01 14.92 1.19
N TRP A 157 3.79 14.61 0.77
CA TRP A 157 2.76 14.09 1.64
C TRP A 157 3.08 12.71 2.18
N ASP A 158 3.73 11.86 1.37
CA ASP A 158 4.17 10.55 1.81
C ASP A 158 5.06 10.66 3.06
N VAL A 159 5.96 11.64 3.14
CA VAL A 159 6.82 11.80 4.32
C VAL A 159 6.03 12.29 5.53
N THR A 160 5.20 13.32 5.37
CA THR A 160 4.49 13.95 6.50
C THR A 160 3.40 13.04 7.08
N SER A 161 2.55 12.50 6.21
CA SER A 161 1.46 11.58 6.61
C SER A 161 2.00 10.28 7.22
N TYR A 162 3.18 9.81 6.81
CA TYR A 162 3.77 8.58 7.37
C TYR A 162 3.98 8.72 8.87
N TRP A 163 4.61 9.81 9.32
CA TRP A 163 4.94 10.02 10.73
C TRP A 163 3.71 10.31 11.57
N ARG A 164 2.74 11.07 11.03
CA ARG A 164 1.44 11.28 11.68
C ARG A 164 0.73 9.96 11.91
N PHE A 165 0.56 9.16 10.86
CA PHE A 165 -0.10 7.87 10.97
C PHE A 165 0.65 6.91 11.88
N HIS A 166 1.98 6.90 11.82
CA HIS A 166 2.81 6.07 12.69
C HIS A 166 2.57 6.38 14.18
N LYS A 167 2.49 7.66 14.57
CA LYS A 167 2.17 8.06 15.95
C LYS A 167 0.78 7.60 16.37
N ILE A 168 -0.23 7.74 15.49
CA ILE A 168 -1.59 7.25 15.73
C ILE A 168 -1.59 5.74 15.97
N MET A 169 -0.94 4.98 15.09
CA MET A 169 -0.84 3.53 15.22
C MET A 169 -0.11 3.10 16.49
N LEU A 170 0.94 3.83 16.92
CA LEU A 170 1.60 3.59 18.20
C LEU A 170 0.69 3.86 19.40
N ALA A 171 -0.13 4.91 19.33
CA ALA A 171 -1.11 5.20 20.38
C ALA A 171 -2.15 4.09 20.46
N LEU A 172 -2.71 3.66 19.33
CA LEU A 172 -3.66 2.54 19.27
C LEU A 172 -3.04 1.22 19.74
N LYS A 173 -1.78 0.95 19.38
CA LYS A 173 -1.04 -0.22 19.87
C LYS A 173 -0.98 -0.30 21.40
N LYS A 174 -0.93 0.85 22.09
CA LYS A 174 -0.92 0.88 23.57
C LYS A 174 -2.30 0.61 24.18
N GLN A 175 -3.37 0.66 23.39
CA GLN A 175 -4.75 0.42 23.83
C GLN A 175 -5.20 -1.02 23.61
N VAL A 176 -4.36 -1.85 22.98
CA VAL A 176 -4.65 -3.26 22.72
C VAL A 176 -3.73 -4.18 23.51
N ASP A 177 -4.13 -5.43 23.62
CA ASP A 177 -3.43 -6.49 24.34
C ASP A 177 -2.01 -6.73 23.82
N GLU A 178 -1.13 -7.17 24.72
CA GLU A 178 0.20 -7.61 24.35
C GLU A 178 0.11 -8.82 23.43
N GLY A 179 0.86 -8.80 22.32
CA GLY A 179 0.78 -9.82 21.28
C GLY A 179 -0.15 -9.46 20.11
N ALA A 180 -0.96 -8.41 20.23
CA ALA A 180 -1.77 -7.92 19.12
C ALA A 180 -0.91 -7.62 17.87
N ILE A 181 -1.45 -7.96 16.69
CA ILE A 181 -0.83 -7.62 15.42
C ILE A 181 -1.21 -6.19 15.07
N VAL A 182 -0.21 -5.33 14.89
CA VAL A 182 -0.40 -3.94 14.47
C VAL A 182 0.41 -3.66 13.21
N LEU A 183 -0.29 -3.41 12.11
CA LEU A 183 0.27 -3.08 10.79
C LEU A 183 0.08 -1.58 10.51
N GLY A 184 1.19 -0.90 10.24
CA GLY A 184 1.27 0.56 10.14
C GLY A 184 1.19 1.12 8.72
N SER A 185 1.82 2.27 8.52
CA SER A 185 1.55 3.26 7.47
C SER A 185 1.73 2.90 6.00
N GLY A 186 2.01 1.65 5.62
CA GLY A 186 2.42 1.35 4.25
C GLY A 186 3.91 1.65 4.01
N GLY A 187 4.56 0.86 3.14
CA GLY A 187 5.97 1.08 2.76
C GLY A 187 7.00 0.58 3.78
N GLY A 188 8.26 0.98 3.59
CA GLY A 188 9.38 0.56 4.44
C GLY A 188 9.46 1.33 5.76
N CYS A 189 9.96 0.68 6.82
CA CYS A 189 10.19 1.30 8.13
C CYS A 189 11.20 2.46 8.04
N ARG A 190 10.86 3.62 8.61
CA ARG A 190 11.66 4.87 8.54
C ARG A 190 12.32 5.30 9.86
N LEU A 191 12.35 4.42 10.87
CA LEU A 191 12.83 4.75 12.23
C LEU A 191 14.35 4.96 12.32
N CYS A 192 15.11 4.30 11.46
CA CYS A 192 16.56 4.37 11.45
C CYS A 192 17.08 4.75 10.07
N ARG A 193 18.19 5.50 10.01
CA ARG A 193 18.86 5.82 8.75
C ARG A 193 19.34 4.57 8.01
N THR A 194 19.88 3.60 8.74
CA THR A 194 20.30 2.30 8.23
C THR A 194 19.70 1.21 9.09
N CYS A 195 18.95 0.29 8.47
CA CYS A 195 18.36 -0.84 9.20
C CYS A 195 19.45 -1.80 9.68
N ARG A 196 19.33 -2.26 10.93
CA ARG A 196 20.28 -3.19 11.56
C ARG A 196 20.30 -4.59 10.92
N ILE A 197 19.31 -4.90 10.09
CA ILE A 197 19.32 -6.10 9.26
C ILE A 197 20.55 -6.19 8.36
N HIS A 198 21.06 -5.04 7.89
CA HIS A 198 22.27 -4.96 7.06
C HIS A 198 23.57 -5.15 7.87
N LEU A 199 23.47 -5.15 9.19
CA LEU A 199 24.58 -5.32 10.12
C LEU A 199 24.46 -6.63 10.89
N ASN A 200 23.49 -7.49 10.53
CA ASN A 200 23.15 -8.71 11.25
C ASN A 200 22.93 -8.48 12.75
N GLU A 201 22.35 -7.33 13.11
CA GLU A 201 22.06 -6.93 14.49
C GLU A 201 20.53 -6.85 14.71
N PRO A 202 20.04 -7.05 15.95
CA PRO A 202 18.63 -6.86 16.28
C PRO A 202 18.12 -5.44 15.97
N CYS A 203 16.80 -5.32 15.79
CA CYS A 203 16.18 -4.01 15.57
C CYS A 203 16.38 -3.10 16.79
N LYS A 204 16.78 -1.84 16.55
CA LYS A 204 16.91 -0.79 17.58
C LYS A 204 15.57 -0.30 18.13
N HIS A 205 14.48 -0.54 17.39
CA HIS A 205 13.14 -0.05 17.69
C HIS A 205 12.11 -1.19 17.57
N PRO A 206 12.26 -2.29 18.34
CA PRO A 206 11.41 -3.46 18.17
C PRO A 206 9.96 -3.19 18.57
N ARG A 207 9.73 -2.27 19.52
CA ARG A 207 8.40 -1.91 20.02
C ARG A 207 7.66 -0.95 19.08
N GLU A 208 8.40 -0.05 18.42
CA GLU A 208 7.85 0.99 17.57
C GLU A 208 7.75 0.58 16.10
N SER A 209 8.67 -0.25 15.62
CA SER A 209 8.66 -0.67 14.21
C SER A 209 7.44 -1.55 13.90
N MET A 210 6.74 -1.21 12.82
CA MET A 210 5.54 -1.92 12.35
C MET A 210 5.73 -2.34 10.90
N SER A 211 5.18 -3.50 10.55
CA SER A 211 5.03 -3.94 9.16
C SER A 211 3.93 -3.18 8.45
N SER A 212 3.97 -3.18 7.12
CA SER A 212 2.85 -2.66 6.34
C SER A 212 1.81 -3.77 6.10
N PRO A 213 0.56 -3.43 5.80
CA PRO A 213 -0.44 -4.40 5.37
C PRO A 213 0.04 -5.20 4.15
N GLU A 214 0.66 -4.54 3.17
CA GLU A 214 1.11 -5.17 1.93
C GLU A 214 2.27 -6.14 2.15
N SER A 215 3.17 -5.88 3.12
CA SER A 215 4.23 -6.84 3.43
C SER A 215 3.69 -8.14 4.04
N TRP A 216 2.50 -8.10 4.64
CA TRP A 216 1.75 -9.26 5.12
C TRP A 216 0.80 -9.84 4.05
N GLY A 217 0.80 -9.30 2.83
CA GLY A 217 -0.04 -9.78 1.73
C GLY A 217 -1.49 -9.31 1.77
N ILE A 218 -1.80 -8.27 2.55
CA ILE A 218 -3.14 -7.66 2.55
C ILE A 218 -3.27 -6.74 1.34
N ASP A 219 -4.29 -7.01 0.53
CA ASP A 219 -4.75 -6.15 -0.55
C ASP A 219 -5.59 -5.01 0.05
N VAL A 220 -4.91 -3.93 0.39
CA VAL A 220 -5.51 -2.74 1.00
C VAL A 220 -6.61 -2.15 0.11
N TYR A 221 -6.40 -2.13 -1.20
CA TYR A 221 -7.33 -1.49 -2.13
C TYR A 221 -8.61 -2.32 -2.26
N SER A 222 -8.51 -3.63 -2.52
CA SER A 222 -9.68 -4.51 -2.58
C SER A 222 -10.41 -4.55 -1.24
N THR A 223 -9.69 -4.58 -0.11
CA THR A 223 -10.30 -4.55 1.22
C THR A 223 -11.12 -3.28 1.44
N LEU A 224 -10.58 -2.10 1.10
CA LEU A 224 -11.32 -0.85 1.22
C LEU A 224 -12.54 -0.78 0.30
N LEU A 225 -12.41 -1.28 -0.93
CA LEU A 225 -13.52 -1.32 -1.89
C LEU A 225 -14.62 -2.29 -1.43
N ASN A 226 -14.26 -3.46 -0.91
CA ASN A 226 -15.19 -4.45 -0.35
C ASN A 226 -15.96 -3.88 0.87
N LEU A 227 -15.34 -2.97 1.63
CA LEU A 227 -15.95 -2.28 2.77
C LEU A 227 -16.70 -0.99 2.36
N GLU A 228 -16.80 -0.70 1.06
CA GLU A 228 -17.39 0.53 0.51
C GLU A 228 -16.75 1.82 1.06
N ILE A 229 -15.48 1.74 1.46
CA ILE A 229 -14.73 2.89 1.98
C ILE A 229 -14.14 3.64 0.78
N PRO A 230 -14.58 4.89 0.51
CA PRO A 230 -14.18 5.57 -0.72
C PRO A 230 -12.70 5.96 -0.69
N ILE A 231 -12.02 5.77 -1.82
CA ILE A 231 -10.59 6.07 -2.01
C ILE A 231 -10.29 6.54 -3.42
N GLU A 232 -9.16 7.24 -3.58
CA GLU A 232 -8.61 7.61 -4.88
C GLU A 232 -7.49 6.66 -5.31
N ILE A 233 -7.62 6.08 -6.50
CA ILE A 233 -6.65 5.15 -7.05
C ILE A 233 -6.27 5.59 -8.48
N PRO A 234 -5.07 6.12 -8.73
CA PRO A 234 -4.07 6.54 -7.74
C PRO A 234 -4.52 7.81 -6.98
N PRO A 235 -3.89 8.15 -5.84
CA PRO A 235 -4.19 9.39 -5.12
C PRO A 235 -3.90 10.61 -6.02
N ARG A 236 -4.90 11.49 -6.20
CA ARG A 236 -4.80 12.71 -7.00
C ARG A 236 -4.95 13.96 -6.14
N ARG A 237 -5.87 13.91 -5.18
CA ARG A 237 -6.18 14.96 -4.20
C ARG A 237 -6.18 14.37 -2.79
N ILE A 238 -6.90 13.27 -2.57
CA ILE A 238 -7.00 12.64 -1.26
C ILE A 238 -5.93 11.55 -1.14
N PHE A 239 -5.05 11.72 -0.15
CA PHE A 239 -4.05 10.72 0.20
C PHE A 239 -4.57 9.88 1.37
N THR A 240 -4.73 8.57 1.15
CA THR A 240 -5.21 7.65 2.19
C THR A 240 -4.08 6.74 2.65
N ARG A 241 -3.80 6.73 3.95
CA ARG A 241 -2.97 5.71 4.59
C ARG A 241 -3.85 4.72 5.31
N VAL A 242 -3.46 3.45 5.28
CA VAL A 242 -4.21 2.37 5.90
C VAL A 242 -3.29 1.55 6.77
N GLY A 243 -3.81 1.15 7.92
CA GLY A 243 -3.21 0.19 8.84
C GLY A 243 -4.28 -0.79 9.31
N PHE A 244 -3.83 -1.88 9.91
CA PHE A 244 -4.70 -2.91 10.45
C PHE A 244 -4.28 -3.27 11.87
N ILE A 245 -5.25 -3.63 12.69
CA ILE A 245 -5.04 -4.14 14.04
C ILE A 245 -5.83 -5.44 14.18
N ALA A 246 -5.19 -6.49 14.67
CA ALA A 246 -5.84 -7.72 15.12
C ALA A 246 -5.51 -7.91 16.61
N ALA A 247 -6.53 -8.01 17.45
CA ALA A 247 -6.41 -7.96 18.91
C ALA A 247 -7.53 -8.80 19.58
N ASN A 248 -7.33 -9.19 20.84
CA ASN A 248 -8.36 -9.83 21.67
C ASN A 248 -9.10 -8.83 22.57
N SER A 249 -8.57 -7.62 22.68
CA SER A 249 -9.19 -6.48 23.35
C SER A 249 -9.94 -5.59 22.35
N ARG A 250 -11.09 -5.06 22.77
CA ARG A 250 -11.84 -4.09 21.98
C ARG A 250 -11.23 -2.71 22.10
N ILE A 251 -11.03 -2.06 20.96
CA ILE A 251 -10.79 -0.62 20.91
C ILE A 251 -12.13 0.09 21.16
N GLN A 252 -12.19 0.95 22.18
CA GLN A 252 -13.36 1.79 22.42
C GLN A 252 -13.45 2.88 21.35
N ILE A 253 -14.46 2.77 20.48
CA ILE A 253 -14.74 3.69 19.38
C ILE A 253 -15.90 4.58 19.85
N LEU A 254 -15.61 5.82 20.23
CA LEU A 254 -16.64 6.83 20.49
C LEU A 254 -17.25 7.21 19.14
N SER A 255 -18.49 6.79 18.90
CA SER A 255 -19.20 7.05 17.65
C SER A 255 -19.26 8.55 17.37
N SER A 256 -18.96 8.94 16.14
CA SER A 256 -19.28 10.28 15.64
C SER A 256 -20.07 10.14 14.34
N GLU A 257 -21.02 11.06 14.14
CA GLU A 257 -21.79 11.12 12.90
C GLU A 257 -20.85 11.37 11.71
N ASP A 258 -21.08 10.57 10.68
CA ASP A 258 -20.32 10.45 9.46
C ASP A 258 -20.41 11.73 8.60
N PRO A 259 -19.31 12.42 8.25
CA PRO A 259 -19.30 13.36 7.14
C PRO A 259 -18.75 12.70 5.88
N ILE A 260 -18.88 11.39 5.67
CA ILE A 260 -18.59 10.80 4.36
C ILE A 260 -19.80 11.00 3.44
N GLY A 261 -19.84 12.17 2.84
CA GLY A 261 -20.79 12.52 1.79
C GLY A 261 -20.36 13.66 0.87
N LYS A 262 -19.25 14.36 1.14
CA LYS A 262 -18.81 15.48 0.29
C LYS A 262 -17.31 15.43 0.01
N LEU A 263 -17.01 15.09 -1.25
CA LEU A 263 -15.74 15.28 -1.97
C LEU A 263 -14.62 14.26 -1.72
N ILE A 264 -14.80 13.02 -2.18
CA ILE A 264 -13.69 12.32 -2.83
C ILE A 264 -13.94 12.38 -4.35
N PRO A 265 -13.14 13.13 -5.12
CA PRO A 265 -13.20 13.10 -6.57
C PRO A 265 -13.27 11.66 -7.09
N ARG A 266 -14.28 11.38 -7.91
CA ARG A 266 -14.42 10.11 -8.64
C ARG A 266 -13.31 10.03 -9.69
N PHE A 267 -12.05 9.77 -9.31
CA PHE A 267 -11.11 9.25 -10.30
C PHE A 267 -11.72 7.95 -10.81
N LYS A 268 -12.20 7.98 -12.05
CA LYS A 268 -12.73 6.81 -12.72
C LYS A 268 -11.54 6.10 -13.36
N LYS A 269 -11.38 4.83 -13.00
CA LYS A 269 -10.53 3.86 -13.73
C LYS A 269 -10.75 4.07 -15.23
N LYS A 270 -9.66 4.29 -15.99
CA LYS A 270 -9.76 4.55 -17.43
C LYS A 270 -10.17 3.27 -18.17
N PRO A 271 -10.95 3.38 -19.26
CA PRO A 271 -11.18 2.26 -20.17
C PRO A 271 -9.87 1.68 -20.68
N LEU A 272 -9.83 0.38 -20.93
CA LEU A 272 -8.63 -0.32 -21.39
C LEU A 272 -8.15 0.25 -22.74
N GLU A 273 -9.08 0.59 -23.62
CA GLU A 273 -8.83 1.08 -24.97
C GLU A 273 -7.99 2.37 -24.97
N GLU A 274 -8.30 3.30 -24.06
CA GLU A 274 -7.52 4.54 -23.88
C GLU A 274 -6.06 4.25 -23.45
N ILE A 275 -5.86 3.19 -22.67
CA ILE A 275 -4.54 2.80 -22.18
C ILE A 275 -3.74 2.15 -23.31
N LEU A 276 -4.37 1.25 -24.06
CA LEU A 276 -3.76 0.59 -25.22
C LEU A 276 -3.37 1.59 -26.31
N GLU A 277 -4.21 2.60 -26.55
CA GLU A 277 -3.90 3.70 -27.47
C GLU A 277 -2.69 4.52 -26.98
N SER A 278 -2.64 4.86 -25.68
CA SER A 278 -1.51 5.55 -25.04
C SER A 278 -0.19 4.76 -25.16
N ILE A 279 -0.25 3.44 -25.00
CA ILE A 279 0.91 2.55 -25.13
C ILE A 279 1.38 2.48 -26.60
N SER A 280 0.44 2.34 -27.55
CA SER A 280 0.73 2.28 -28.97
C SER A 280 1.42 3.55 -29.48
N LYS A 281 0.98 4.73 -29.01
CA LYS A 281 1.61 6.03 -29.29
C LYS A 281 3.07 6.13 -28.81
N GLN A 282 3.50 5.28 -27.88
CA GLN A 282 4.88 5.21 -27.42
C GLN A 282 5.76 4.27 -28.26
N GLY A 283 5.22 3.74 -29.36
CA GLY A 283 5.92 2.80 -30.26
C GLY A 283 6.02 1.38 -29.68
N ILE A 284 5.15 1.02 -28.74
CA ILE A 284 5.05 -0.34 -28.19
C ILE A 284 3.89 -1.04 -28.88
N ASN A 285 4.16 -2.17 -29.52
CA ASN A 285 3.13 -2.90 -30.26
C ASN A 285 2.29 -3.78 -29.33
N ILE A 286 0.97 -3.67 -29.40
CA ILE A 286 0.04 -4.56 -28.70
C ILE A 286 -0.17 -5.80 -29.57
N LEU A 287 0.13 -6.98 -29.04
CA LEU A 287 -0.05 -8.26 -29.74
C LEU A 287 -1.39 -8.90 -29.44
N ASP A 288 -1.87 -8.78 -28.20
CA ASP A 288 -3.13 -9.37 -27.76
C ASP A 288 -3.62 -8.71 -26.47
N ALA A 289 -4.92 -8.83 -26.21
CA ALA A 289 -5.57 -8.40 -24.97
C ALA A 289 -6.80 -9.26 -24.71
N ASP A 290 -6.74 -10.14 -23.70
CA ASP A 290 -7.81 -11.09 -23.41
C ASP A 290 -7.78 -11.56 -21.95
N LYS A 291 -8.60 -12.55 -21.60
CA LYS A 291 -8.53 -13.26 -20.33
C LYS A 291 -7.27 -14.14 -20.26
N ALA A 292 -6.65 -14.17 -19.08
CA ALA A 292 -5.46 -14.98 -18.84
C ALA A 292 -5.74 -16.49 -18.96
N GLU A 293 -6.96 -16.93 -18.62
CA GLU A 293 -7.39 -18.34 -18.73
C GLU A 293 -7.25 -18.90 -20.15
N ASN A 294 -7.38 -18.06 -21.18
CA ASN A 294 -7.25 -18.48 -22.59
C ASN A 294 -5.81 -18.87 -22.97
N TYR A 295 -4.83 -18.54 -22.13
CA TYR A 295 -3.41 -18.87 -22.32
C TYR A 295 -2.88 -19.83 -21.25
N TYR A 296 -3.76 -20.29 -20.36
CA TYR A 296 -3.37 -21.17 -19.28
C TYR A 296 -3.15 -22.59 -19.79
N THR A 297 -1.97 -23.12 -19.49
CA THR A 297 -1.53 -24.45 -19.92
C THR A 297 -1.18 -25.37 -18.76
N GLY A 298 -1.17 -24.85 -17.53
CA GLY A 298 -0.71 -25.60 -16.36
C GLY A 298 0.77 -26.00 -16.43
N ILE A 299 1.57 -25.38 -17.29
CA ILE A 299 3.00 -25.72 -17.42
C ILE A 299 3.72 -25.49 -16.08
N SER A 300 4.37 -26.55 -15.59
CA SER A 300 5.26 -26.50 -14.43
C SER A 300 6.67 -26.00 -14.80
N CYS A 301 7.39 -25.50 -13.79
CA CYS A 301 8.77 -25.03 -13.88
C CYS A 301 9.80 -26.00 -13.27
N ASP A 302 9.43 -27.26 -12.97
CA ASP A 302 10.27 -28.18 -12.19
C ASP A 302 11.66 -28.42 -12.81
N GLU A 303 11.72 -28.61 -14.13
CA GLU A 303 12.97 -28.84 -14.88
C GLU A 303 13.45 -27.62 -15.68
N CYS A 304 13.02 -26.41 -15.29
CA CYS A 304 13.32 -25.20 -16.03
C CYS A 304 14.80 -24.78 -15.90
N SER A 305 15.53 -24.75 -17.02
CA SER A 305 16.94 -24.30 -17.08
C SER A 305 17.14 -22.82 -16.77
N TYR A 306 16.07 -22.01 -16.79
CA TYR A 306 16.08 -20.60 -16.44
C TYR A 306 15.67 -20.33 -14.99
N ARG A 307 15.55 -21.37 -14.15
CA ARG A 307 15.08 -21.23 -12.76
C ARG A 307 15.93 -20.21 -11.98
N ASN A 308 15.24 -19.26 -11.37
CA ASN A 308 15.83 -18.22 -10.53
C ASN A 308 15.29 -18.37 -9.11
N ILE A 309 16.17 -18.47 -8.11
CA ILE A 309 15.77 -18.80 -6.73
C ILE A 309 14.71 -17.83 -6.16
N TRP A 310 14.81 -16.54 -6.50
CA TRP A 310 13.92 -15.50 -5.98
C TRP A 310 12.69 -15.30 -6.88
N LEU A 311 12.90 -15.25 -8.20
CA LEU A 311 11.83 -15.00 -9.18
C LEU A 311 10.99 -16.24 -9.52
N CYS A 312 11.42 -17.42 -9.07
CA CYS A 312 10.66 -18.66 -9.21
C CYS A 312 10.21 -19.22 -7.85
N ASP A 313 10.40 -18.50 -6.74
CA ASP A 313 9.91 -18.92 -5.41
C ASP A 313 8.38 -19.03 -5.40
N ARG A 314 7.88 -20.26 -5.34
CA ARG A 314 6.44 -20.60 -5.31
C ARG A 314 5.79 -20.33 -3.97
N SER A 315 6.54 -20.09 -2.89
CA SER A 315 5.94 -19.77 -1.59
C SER A 315 5.16 -18.44 -1.59
N PHE A 316 5.41 -17.55 -2.56
CA PHE A 316 4.66 -16.30 -2.76
C PHE A 316 3.36 -16.48 -3.53
N PHE A 317 3.30 -17.49 -4.38
CA PHE A 317 2.11 -17.83 -5.14
C PHE A 317 2.10 -19.36 -5.36
N PRO A 318 1.54 -20.09 -4.38
CA PRO A 318 1.42 -21.54 -4.43
C PRO A 318 0.67 -22.00 -5.69
N GLU A 319 1.05 -23.17 -6.20
CA GLU A 319 0.53 -23.70 -7.47
C GLU A 319 -0.94 -24.08 -7.36
N GLU A 320 -1.37 -24.54 -6.18
CA GLU A 320 -2.74 -24.96 -5.88
C GLU A 320 -3.75 -23.80 -6.00
N LEU A 321 -3.27 -22.55 -5.98
CA LEU A 321 -4.09 -21.35 -6.09
C LEU A 321 -4.12 -20.77 -7.51
N LEU A 322 -3.30 -21.28 -8.44
CA LEU A 322 -3.19 -20.71 -9.79
C LEU A 322 -4.48 -20.89 -10.58
N ASP A 323 -5.05 -22.10 -10.61
CA ASP A 323 -6.21 -22.43 -11.45
C ASP A 323 -7.40 -21.52 -11.20
N GLU A 324 -7.71 -21.25 -9.92
CA GLU A 324 -8.81 -20.36 -9.54
C GLU A 324 -8.45 -18.91 -9.81
N TYR A 325 -7.24 -18.49 -9.42
CA TYR A 325 -6.85 -17.10 -9.52
C TYR A 325 -6.74 -16.61 -10.97
N ILE A 326 -6.26 -17.47 -11.90
CA ILE A 326 -6.10 -17.14 -13.33
C ILE A 326 -7.42 -16.77 -14.00
N LYS A 327 -8.55 -17.35 -13.56
CA LYS A 327 -9.89 -17.06 -14.12
C LYS A 327 -10.30 -15.60 -13.94
N HIS A 328 -9.75 -14.93 -12.94
CA HIS A 328 -10.04 -13.53 -12.61
C HIS A 328 -9.06 -12.55 -13.25
N LEU A 329 -8.05 -13.04 -13.98
CA LEU A 329 -7.01 -12.22 -14.56
C LEU A 329 -7.26 -11.91 -16.04
N LYS A 330 -6.88 -10.69 -16.40
CA LYS A 330 -6.71 -10.24 -17.77
C LYS A 330 -5.23 -10.16 -18.09
N ILE A 331 -4.92 -10.30 -19.36
CA ILE A 331 -3.57 -10.22 -19.89
C ILE A 331 -3.55 -9.30 -21.11
N VAL A 332 -2.56 -8.41 -21.14
CA VAL A 332 -2.19 -7.66 -22.34
C VAL A 332 -0.78 -8.05 -22.73
N VAL A 333 -0.63 -8.53 -23.96
CA VAL A 333 0.64 -8.98 -24.52
C VAL A 333 1.20 -7.88 -25.41
N VAL A 334 2.45 -7.49 -25.18
CA VAL A 334 3.13 -6.42 -25.91
C VAL A 334 4.46 -6.91 -26.50
N SER A 335 4.83 -6.42 -27.68
CA SER A 335 6.18 -6.62 -28.24
C SER A 335 7.05 -5.40 -27.95
N ILE A 336 8.23 -5.63 -27.39
CA ILE A 336 9.19 -4.58 -27.02
C ILE A 336 10.58 -4.93 -27.55
N GLU A 337 11.06 -4.17 -28.54
CA GLU A 337 12.36 -4.44 -29.18
C GLU A 337 13.56 -3.89 -28.42
N ARG A 338 13.42 -2.71 -27.80
CA ARG A 338 14.54 -1.98 -27.17
C ARG A 338 14.22 -1.65 -25.72
N ARG A 339 15.26 -1.64 -24.88
CA ARG A 339 15.18 -1.29 -23.45
C ARG A 339 14.02 -2.04 -22.75
N PHE A 340 13.95 -3.35 -23.00
CA PHE A 340 12.82 -4.21 -22.61
C PHE A 340 12.31 -3.96 -21.19
N ALA A 341 13.17 -4.11 -20.17
CA ALA A 341 12.81 -3.91 -18.76
C ALA A 341 12.20 -2.53 -18.47
N HIS A 342 12.80 -1.48 -19.03
CA HIS A 342 12.37 -0.09 -18.84
C HIS A 342 11.02 0.17 -19.50
N ASN A 343 10.85 -0.28 -20.74
CA ASN A 343 9.61 -0.09 -21.48
C ASN A 343 8.47 -0.95 -20.93
N LEU A 344 8.74 -2.19 -20.49
CA LEU A 344 7.75 -3.03 -19.82
C LEU A 344 7.27 -2.38 -18.51
N THR A 345 8.19 -1.78 -17.75
CA THR A 345 7.85 -1.02 -16.54
C THR A 345 7.01 0.21 -16.86
N LYS A 346 7.32 0.93 -17.95
CA LYS A 346 6.50 2.06 -18.41
C LYS A 346 5.07 1.64 -18.73
N VAL A 347 4.88 0.49 -19.37
CA VAL A 347 3.55 -0.04 -19.67
C VAL A 347 2.78 -0.31 -18.37
N ALA A 348 3.37 -1.04 -17.42
CA ALA A 348 2.75 -1.28 -16.12
C ALA A 348 2.42 0.03 -15.36
N ASP A 349 3.29 1.04 -15.48
CA ASP A 349 3.10 2.37 -14.93
C ASP A 349 1.91 3.14 -15.58
N GLU A 350 1.64 2.95 -16.88
CA GLU A 350 0.44 3.48 -17.56
C GLU A 350 -0.84 2.88 -16.98
N PHE A 351 -0.88 1.55 -16.81
CA PHE A 351 -1.98 0.84 -16.16
C PHE A 351 -2.21 1.36 -14.73
N HIS A 352 -1.15 1.46 -13.93
CA HIS A 352 -1.26 1.97 -12.56
C HIS A 352 -1.79 3.41 -12.52
N ARG A 353 -1.31 4.30 -13.40
CA ARG A 353 -1.81 5.68 -13.52
C ARG A 353 -3.26 5.77 -13.95
N ALA A 354 -3.75 4.74 -14.64
CA ALA A 354 -5.12 4.59 -15.11
C ALA A 354 -6.07 3.94 -14.08
N GLY A 355 -5.57 3.55 -12.90
CA GLY A 355 -6.36 2.97 -11.80
C GLY A 355 -6.29 1.45 -11.67
N TYR A 356 -5.44 0.79 -12.46
CA TYR A 356 -5.17 -0.65 -12.37
C TYR A 356 -3.98 -0.86 -11.41
N TYR A 357 -4.25 -0.76 -10.10
CA TYR A 357 -3.19 -0.71 -9.08
C TYR A 357 -2.47 -2.06 -8.88
N ASP A 358 -3.16 -3.16 -9.18
CA ASP A 358 -2.76 -4.54 -8.99
C ASP A 358 -1.95 -5.11 -10.15
N VAL A 359 -1.68 -4.28 -11.16
CA VAL A 359 -0.93 -4.66 -12.36
C VAL A 359 0.44 -5.26 -12.02
N LEU A 360 0.71 -6.43 -12.59
CA LEU A 360 2.00 -7.12 -12.55
C LEU A 360 2.57 -7.26 -13.96
N LYS A 361 3.90 -7.31 -14.06
CA LYS A 361 4.60 -7.46 -15.33
C LYS A 361 5.40 -8.76 -15.40
N PHE A 362 5.24 -9.44 -16.51
CA PHE A 362 5.91 -10.69 -16.83
C PHE A 362 6.57 -10.62 -18.22
N ALA A 363 7.41 -11.61 -18.51
CA ALA A 363 8.09 -11.80 -19.79
C ALA A 363 8.20 -13.30 -20.12
N ASP A 364 8.68 -13.64 -21.31
CA ASP A 364 8.87 -15.05 -21.71
C ASP A 364 9.84 -15.81 -20.80
N ASN A 365 10.82 -15.10 -20.27
CA ASN A 365 11.87 -15.62 -19.39
C ASN A 365 12.01 -14.74 -18.14
N PRO A 366 12.53 -15.25 -17.02
CA PRO A 366 12.75 -14.43 -15.85
C PRO A 366 13.77 -13.32 -16.14
N CYS A 367 13.75 -12.28 -15.30
CA CYS A 367 14.69 -11.17 -15.37
C CYS A 367 16.14 -11.64 -15.55
N ASN A 368 16.81 -11.11 -16.57
CA ASN A 368 18.20 -11.42 -16.92
C ASN A 368 19.14 -10.21 -16.72
N LEU A 369 18.75 -9.24 -15.91
CA LEU A 369 19.53 -8.01 -15.67
C LEU A 369 20.85 -8.27 -14.91
N CYS A 370 20.97 -9.39 -14.19
CA CYS A 370 22.21 -9.87 -13.56
C CYS A 370 22.19 -11.38 -13.36
N LYS A 371 23.39 -11.92 -13.04
CA LYS A 371 23.58 -13.33 -12.66
C LYS A 371 23.31 -13.61 -11.17
N GLU A 372 23.39 -12.58 -10.34
CA GLU A 372 23.29 -12.69 -8.88
C GLU A 372 21.92 -12.18 -8.43
N CYS A 373 21.01 -13.10 -8.14
CA CYS A 373 19.74 -12.84 -7.46
C CYS A 373 19.68 -13.72 -6.21
N ASP A 374 19.27 -13.16 -5.07
CA ASP A 374 19.07 -13.91 -3.84
C ASP A 374 17.63 -13.70 -3.31
N ALA A 375 17.25 -14.46 -2.29
CA ALA A 375 15.93 -14.34 -1.66
C ALA A 375 15.66 -12.94 -1.09
N PHE A 376 16.71 -12.16 -0.83
CA PHE A 376 16.62 -10.80 -0.33
C PHE A 376 16.45 -9.78 -1.45
N GLY A 377 16.59 -10.13 -2.73
CA GLY A 377 16.22 -9.31 -3.88
C GLY A 377 17.28 -9.19 -4.97
N CYS A 378 17.12 -8.17 -5.81
CA CYS A 378 18.06 -7.86 -6.88
C CYS A 378 19.34 -7.19 -6.33
N HIS A 379 20.51 -7.67 -6.74
CA HIS A 379 21.80 -7.07 -6.36
C HIS A 379 22.10 -5.79 -7.18
N MET A 380 21.77 -5.78 -8.47
CA MET A 380 22.06 -4.63 -9.36
C MET A 380 21.40 -3.33 -8.94
N THR A 381 20.22 -3.45 -8.32
CA THR A 381 19.44 -2.34 -7.79
C THR A 381 19.97 -1.81 -6.46
N ARG A 382 20.74 -2.62 -5.74
CA ARG A 382 21.42 -2.28 -4.48
C ARG A 382 22.82 -1.68 -4.69
N CYS A 383 23.41 -1.85 -5.88
CA CYS A 383 24.75 -1.33 -6.22
C CYS A 383 24.73 0.08 -6.86
N LYS A 384 25.91 0.68 -7.08
CA LYS A 384 26.11 2.02 -7.69
C LYS A 384 25.39 2.24 -9.05
N ARG A 385 25.01 1.17 -9.77
CA ARG A 385 24.20 1.22 -11.01
C ARG A 385 22.69 1.19 -10.77
N GLY A 386 22.23 1.23 -9.52
CA GLY A 386 20.81 1.18 -9.12
C GLY A 386 19.95 2.26 -9.75
N ASN A 387 20.54 3.41 -10.11
CA ASN A 387 19.86 4.49 -10.84
C ASN A 387 19.40 4.07 -12.26
N LYS A 388 20.05 3.09 -12.88
CA LYS A 388 19.73 2.65 -14.26
C LYS A 388 18.69 1.52 -14.30
N TYR A 389 18.65 0.68 -13.28
CA TYR A 389 17.83 -0.55 -13.28
C TYR A 389 17.13 -0.81 -11.94
N GLY A 390 16.55 0.23 -11.30
CA GLY A 390 15.88 0.14 -9.98
C GLY A 390 14.89 -1.04 -9.85
N PHE A 391 14.57 -1.45 -8.61
CA PHE A 391 13.77 -2.68 -8.31
C PHE A 391 12.46 -2.78 -9.13
N LYS A 392 11.87 -1.64 -9.49
CA LYS A 392 10.71 -1.56 -10.37
C LYS A 392 10.92 -2.17 -11.75
N ASN A 393 12.14 -2.29 -12.25
CA ASN A 393 12.47 -2.86 -13.56
C ASN A 393 12.61 -4.39 -13.56
N VAL A 394 12.50 -5.03 -12.40
CA VAL A 394 12.49 -6.51 -12.29
C VAL A 394 11.14 -7.04 -12.79
N PHE A 395 11.16 -8.17 -13.51
CA PHE A 395 9.98 -8.86 -14.03
C PHE A 395 10.13 -10.38 -13.88
N ARG A 396 9.00 -11.09 -13.81
CA ARG A 396 8.95 -12.55 -13.70
C ARG A 396 8.72 -13.21 -15.06
N CYS A 397 8.98 -14.51 -15.14
CA CYS A 397 8.57 -15.32 -16.28
C CYS A 397 7.05 -15.54 -16.22
N VAL A 398 6.34 -15.39 -17.34
CA VAL A 398 4.88 -15.58 -17.40
C VAL A 398 4.47 -17.04 -17.13
N LYS A 399 5.38 -18.00 -17.36
CA LYS A 399 5.21 -19.42 -16.95
C LYS A 399 5.09 -19.60 -15.43
N TYR A 400 5.51 -18.62 -14.64
CA TYR A 400 5.20 -18.59 -13.21
C TYR A 400 3.68 -18.57 -12.97
N LEU A 401 2.86 -18.14 -13.93
CA LEU A 401 1.41 -18.23 -13.86
C LEU A 401 0.84 -19.44 -14.62
N GLY A 402 1.67 -20.39 -15.06
CA GLY A 402 1.24 -21.51 -15.91
C GLY A 402 0.78 -21.08 -17.32
N ILE A 403 1.13 -19.87 -17.75
CA ILE A 403 0.71 -19.27 -19.01
C ILE A 403 1.76 -19.49 -20.11
N LEU A 404 1.30 -19.80 -21.32
CA LEU A 404 2.12 -19.86 -22.54
C LEU A 404 1.46 -19.10 -23.68
N PHE A 405 2.25 -18.32 -24.43
CA PHE A 405 1.77 -17.55 -25.57
C PHE A 405 2.56 -17.88 -26.85
N GLU A 406 1.93 -18.64 -27.74
CA GLU A 406 2.63 -19.31 -28.86
C GLU A 406 2.72 -18.47 -30.15
N LYS A 407 2.02 -17.34 -30.29
CA LYS A 407 2.04 -16.56 -31.54
C LYS A 407 3.48 -16.14 -31.89
N THR A 408 3.94 -16.50 -33.08
CA THR A 408 5.28 -16.16 -33.60
C THR A 408 5.32 -14.71 -34.05
N THR A 409 5.86 -13.85 -33.20
CA THR A 409 6.04 -12.41 -33.50
C THR A 409 7.48 -12.01 -33.23
N LYS A 410 8.01 -11.11 -34.08
CA LYS A 410 9.35 -10.53 -33.90
C LYS A 410 9.39 -9.64 -32.64
N GLY A 411 10.46 -9.77 -31.84
CA GLY A 411 10.69 -8.98 -30.61
C GLY A 411 10.48 -9.77 -29.29
N ASN A 412 10.94 -9.21 -28.17
CA ASN A 412 10.73 -9.82 -26.84
C ASN A 412 9.30 -9.50 -26.36
N LYS A 413 8.60 -10.51 -25.84
CA LYS A 413 7.22 -10.34 -25.36
C LYS A 413 7.20 -9.91 -23.90
N GLY A 414 6.40 -8.90 -23.62
CA GLY A 414 6.01 -8.47 -22.28
C GLY A 414 4.54 -8.80 -22.04
N TYR A 415 4.22 -9.14 -20.81
CA TYR A 415 2.87 -9.50 -20.40
C TYR A 415 2.46 -8.63 -19.23
N ILE A 416 1.33 -7.96 -19.36
CA ILE A 416 0.74 -7.13 -18.31
C ILE A 416 -0.48 -7.86 -17.78
N ILE A 417 -0.40 -8.27 -16.52
CA ILE A 417 -1.41 -9.07 -15.85
C ILE A 417 -2.10 -8.20 -14.81
N TYR A 418 -3.44 -8.20 -14.79
CA TYR A 418 -4.23 -7.41 -13.85
C TYR A 418 -5.62 -8.04 -13.65
N GLN A 419 -6.31 -7.66 -12.58
CA GLN A 419 -7.70 -8.04 -12.32
C GLN A 419 -8.64 -6.99 -12.94
N ASP A 420 -9.62 -7.46 -13.71
CA ASP A 420 -10.65 -6.58 -14.28
C ASP A 420 -11.71 -6.25 -13.23
N ASP A 421 -12.06 -7.28 -12.44
CA ASP A 421 -13.19 -7.33 -11.53
C ASP A 421 -12.82 -6.82 -10.14
N LEU A 422 -12.80 -5.50 -9.99
CA LEU A 422 -13.24 -4.94 -8.72
C LEU A 422 -14.71 -4.66 -8.91
N LYS A 423 -15.56 -5.62 -8.52
CA LYS A 423 -16.99 -5.37 -8.34
C LYS A 423 -17.11 -4.10 -7.51
N ARG A 424 -17.68 -3.06 -8.13
CA ARG A 424 -18.00 -1.78 -7.52
C ARG A 424 -19.38 -1.84 -6.89
#